data_AF-A0A1H5N3P3-F1
#
_entry.id   AF-A0A1H5N3P3-F1
#
_cell.length_a   1.000
_cell.length_b   1.000
_cell.length_c   1.000
_cell.angle_alpha   90.00
_cell.angle_beta   90.00
_cell.angle_gamma   90.00
#
_symmetry.space_group_name_H-M   'P 1'
#
loop_
_entity.id
_entity.type
_entity.pdbx_description
1 polymer ?
#
loop_
_entity_poly.entity_id
_entity_poly.type
_entity_poly.pdbx_seq_one_letter_code
_entity_poly.pdbx_strand_id
1 'polypeptide(L)'
;MATFLHRLGQLAFQRRWLVTLFWVTVLAAVGFAAVKAPEALDEGSSMPGIESQKTFDLLGQPFPGSAADGANARIVFVAPHGGKITAPANRAVVEKLVTEAADGSQVASAVGPFTAKAVSEDATTAYATVTFEVTAHDLTEASKSHLQKARASSGPASR
;
A
#
# COMPACT_ATOMS: atom_id res chain seq x y z
N MET A 1 -50.67 17.01 4.39
CA MET A 1 -49.21 16.81 4.18
C MET A 1 -48.39 18.07 4.43
N ALA A 2 -48.71 19.22 3.83
CA ALA A 2 -47.95 20.47 4.03
C ALA A 2 -47.88 20.99 5.49
N THR A 3 -48.93 20.79 6.29
CA THR A 3 -48.99 21.18 7.71
C THR A 3 -48.04 20.39 8.61
N PHE A 4 -47.68 19.16 8.23
CA PHE A 4 -46.75 18.33 9.00
C PHE A 4 -45.31 18.83 8.84
N LEU A 5 -44.91 19.14 7.60
CA LEU A 5 -43.62 19.76 7.28
C LEU A 5 -43.48 21.15 7.91
N HIS A 6 -44.55 21.94 7.93
CA HIS A 6 -44.52 23.27 8.53
C HIS A 6 -44.36 23.21 10.06
N ARG A 7 -44.99 22.25 10.74
CA ARG A 7 -44.79 22.04 12.18
C ARG A 7 -43.41 21.46 12.50
N LEU A 8 -42.89 20.57 11.65
CA LEU A 8 -41.55 20.00 11.79
C LEU A 8 -40.46 21.06 11.60
N GLY A 9 -40.61 21.94 10.60
CA GLY A 9 -39.72 23.08 10.36
C GLY A 9 -39.77 24.11 11.50
N GLN A 10 -40.94 24.35 12.08
CA GLN A 10 -41.11 25.31 13.17
C GLN A 10 -40.58 24.78 14.52
N LEU A 11 -40.71 23.47 14.78
CA LEU A 11 -40.05 22.79 15.91
C LEU A 11 -38.53 22.72 15.76
N ALA A 12 -38.03 22.50 14.53
CA ALA A 12 -36.61 22.55 14.23
C ALA A 12 -36.02 23.96 14.46
N PHE A 13 -36.78 25.02 14.16
CA PHE A 13 -36.34 26.39 14.38
C PHE A 13 -36.42 26.83 15.85
N GLN A 14 -37.47 26.42 16.59
CA GLN A 14 -37.61 26.75 18.02
C GLN A 14 -36.56 26.04 18.88
N ARG A 15 -36.16 24.82 18.50
CA ARG A 15 -35.12 24.03 19.19
C ARG A 15 -33.85 23.90 18.35
N ARG A 16 -33.50 24.95 17.59
CA ARG A 16 -32.32 24.98 16.71
C ARG A 16 -31.05 24.47 17.38
N TRP A 17 -30.85 24.79 18.66
CA TRP A 17 -29.71 24.32 19.44
C TRP A 17 -29.72 22.80 19.68
N LEU A 18 -30.86 22.19 19.97
CA LEU A 18 -30.96 20.73 20.17
C LEU A 18 -30.76 19.98 18.85
N VAL A 19 -31.27 20.51 17.74
CA VAL A 19 -31.09 19.92 16.41
C VAL A 19 -29.62 20.00 15.98
N THR A 20 -28.97 21.14 16.20
CA THR A 20 -27.53 21.29 15.94
C THR A 20 -26.70 20.36 16.82
N LEU A 21 -26.98 20.27 18.12
CA LEU A 21 -26.23 19.42 19.05
C LEU A 21 -26.43 17.93 18.73
N PHE A 22 -27.63 17.53 18.31
CA PHE A 22 -27.91 16.19 17.82
C PHE A 22 -27.04 15.87 16.59
N TRP A 23 -27.02 16.74 15.57
CA TRP A 23 -26.21 16.52 14.37
C TRP A 23 -24.71 16.52 14.67
N VAL A 24 -24.23 17.41 15.54
CA VAL A 24 -22.82 17.41 15.97
C VAL A 24 -22.47 16.10 16.66
N THR A 25 -23.33 15.59 17.54
CA THR A 25 -23.14 14.30 18.20
C THR A 25 -23.10 13.15 17.20
N VAL A 26 -24.03 13.12 16.23
CA VAL A 26 -24.07 12.10 15.18
C VAL A 26 -22.79 12.14 14.33
N LEU A 27 -22.36 13.32 13.89
CA LEU A 27 -21.13 13.48 13.10
C LEU A 27 -19.88 13.09 13.91
N ALA A 28 -19.81 13.47 15.18
CA ALA A 28 -18.71 13.07 16.05
C ALA A 28 -18.66 11.55 16.26
N ALA A 29 -19.81 10.91 16.44
CA ALA A 29 -19.90 9.45 16.56
C ALA A 29 -19.47 8.75 15.27
N VAL A 30 -19.92 9.22 14.10
CA VAL A 30 -19.51 8.70 12.79
C VAL A 30 -18.01 8.91 12.56
N GLY A 31 -17.49 10.10 12.88
CA GLY A 31 -16.06 10.39 12.76
C GLY A 31 -15.20 9.50 13.66
N PHE A 32 -15.63 9.28 14.91
CA PHE A 32 -14.94 8.37 15.83
C PHE A 32 -14.98 6.92 15.35
N ALA A 33 -16.12 6.48 14.80
CA ALA A 33 -16.24 5.17 14.18
C ALA A 33 -15.36 5.02 12.94
N ALA A 34 -15.24 6.06 12.11
CA ALA A 34 -14.41 6.05 10.91
C ALA A 34 -12.91 5.94 11.24
N VAL A 35 -12.43 6.58 12.30
CA VAL A 35 -11.02 6.43 12.76
C VAL A 35 -10.73 5.02 13.28
N LYS A 36 -11.75 4.31 13.76
CA LYS A 36 -11.67 2.92 14.23
C LYS A 36 -11.99 1.90 13.12
N ALA A 37 -12.48 2.35 11.97
CA ALA A 37 -12.85 1.48 10.88
C ALA A 37 -11.59 0.89 10.24
N PRO A 38 -11.64 -0.38 9.78
CA PRO A 38 -10.60 -0.93 8.92
C PRO A 38 -10.41 -0.03 7.69
N GLU A 39 -9.18 0.07 7.18
CA GLU A 39 -8.94 0.72 5.88
C GLU A 39 -9.91 0.15 4.84
N ALA A 40 -10.48 1.03 4.02
CA ALA A 40 -11.38 0.61 2.95
C ALA A 40 -10.67 -0.43 2.10
N LEU A 41 -11.30 -1.59 1.94
CA LEU A 41 -10.81 -2.61 1.03
C LEU A 41 -10.68 -1.94 -0.34
N ASP A 42 -9.49 -2.02 -0.93
CA ASP A 42 -9.30 -1.67 -2.33
C ASP A 42 -10.17 -2.66 -3.11
N GLU A 43 -11.41 -2.25 -3.41
CA GLU A 43 -12.33 -3.01 -4.24
C GLU A 43 -11.69 -3.01 -5.61
N GLY A 44 -10.84 -4.02 -5.85
CA GLY A 44 -10.31 -4.34 -7.15
C GLY A 44 -11.48 -4.25 -8.11
N SER A 45 -11.38 -3.34 -9.07
CA SER A 45 -12.42 -3.05 -10.05
C SER A 45 -12.60 -4.24 -10.98
N SER A 46 -13.17 -5.33 -10.46
CA SER A 46 -13.62 -6.49 -11.19
C SER A 46 -15.08 -6.24 -11.52
N MET A 47 -15.36 -5.68 -12.70
CA MET A 47 -16.71 -5.68 -13.27
C MET A 47 -17.02 -7.10 -13.76
N PRO A 48 -17.92 -7.86 -13.12
CA PRO A 48 -18.21 -9.22 -13.51
C PRO A 48 -18.88 -9.24 -14.89
N GLY A 49 -18.33 -9.99 -15.85
CA GLY A 49 -19.01 -10.32 -17.11
C GLY A 49 -18.46 -9.73 -18.40
N ILE A 50 -17.31 -9.03 -18.40
CA ILE A 50 -16.67 -8.57 -19.64
C ILE A 50 -15.70 -9.62 -20.21
N GLU A 51 -15.73 -9.82 -21.53
CA GLU A 51 -14.92 -10.80 -22.26
C GLU A 51 -13.40 -10.61 -22.01
N SER A 52 -12.98 -9.36 -21.80
CA SER A 52 -11.62 -8.99 -21.43
C SER A 52 -11.15 -9.66 -20.13
N GLN A 53 -12.05 -9.90 -19.17
CA GLN A 53 -11.73 -10.61 -17.92
C GLN A 53 -11.41 -12.08 -18.19
N LYS A 54 -12.16 -12.71 -19.10
CA LYS A 54 -11.94 -14.10 -19.52
C LYS A 54 -10.60 -14.28 -20.22
N THR A 55 -10.11 -13.26 -20.93
CA THR A 55 -8.77 -13.25 -21.52
C THR A 55 -7.67 -13.13 -20.45
N PHE A 56 -7.88 -12.34 -19.40
CA PHE A 56 -6.96 -12.28 -18.25
C PHE A 56 -6.96 -13.60 -17.45
N ASP A 57 -8.12 -14.23 -17.24
CA ASP A 57 -8.21 -15.54 -16.57
C ASP A 57 -7.49 -16.65 -17.36
N LEU A 58 -7.42 -16.51 -18.69
CA LEU A 58 -6.66 -17.42 -19.56
C LEU A 58 -5.16 -17.11 -19.57
N LEU A 59 -4.72 -15.91 -19.18
CA LEU A 59 -3.29 -15.58 -18.97
C LEU A 59 -2.74 -16.18 -17.67
N GLY A 60 -3.58 -16.41 -16.66
CA GLY A 60 -3.19 -17.10 -15.40
C GLY A 60 -3.09 -18.62 -15.53
N GLN A 61 -3.62 -19.21 -16.60
CA GLN A 61 -3.73 -20.66 -16.78
C GLN A 61 -2.44 -21.41 -17.22
N PRO A 62 -1.49 -20.83 -17.98
CA PRO A 62 -0.33 -21.58 -18.48
C PRO A 62 0.94 -21.52 -17.61
N PHE A 63 0.98 -20.82 -16.46
CA PHE A 63 2.21 -20.71 -15.66
C PHE A 63 2.02 -20.99 -14.15
N PRO A 64 1.69 -22.24 -13.76
CA PRO A 64 1.68 -22.65 -12.37
C PRO A 64 3.09 -22.47 -11.77
N GLY A 65 3.24 -21.55 -10.80
CA GLY A 65 4.49 -21.29 -10.09
C GLY A 65 5.20 -19.98 -10.44
N SER A 66 4.71 -19.22 -11.42
CA SER A 66 5.14 -17.83 -11.59
C SER A 66 4.28 -16.97 -10.67
N ALA A 67 4.89 -16.22 -9.75
CA ALA A 67 4.22 -15.12 -9.03
C ALA A 67 3.85 -13.96 -9.98
N ALA A 68 3.38 -14.25 -11.19
CA ALA A 68 3.01 -13.29 -12.23
C ALA A 68 1.81 -12.43 -11.79
N ASP A 69 0.91 -13.00 -10.98
CA ASP A 69 -0.18 -12.29 -10.32
C ASP A 69 0.20 -11.81 -8.90
N GLY A 70 1.41 -12.12 -8.46
CA GLY A 70 1.95 -11.72 -7.17
C GLY A 70 2.18 -10.22 -7.11
N ALA A 71 1.95 -9.63 -5.93
CA ALA A 71 2.24 -8.22 -5.72
C ALA A 71 3.73 -7.93 -5.95
N ASN A 72 4.04 -6.77 -6.53
CA ASN A 72 5.42 -6.32 -6.74
C ASN A 72 5.67 -5.05 -5.94
N ALA A 73 6.70 -5.07 -5.10
CA ALA A 73 7.21 -3.90 -4.39
C ALA A 73 8.60 -3.54 -4.89
N ARG A 74 8.89 -2.23 -4.95
CA ARG A 74 10.18 -1.71 -5.40
C ARG A 74 10.82 -0.90 -4.29
N ILE A 75 12.03 -1.27 -3.91
CA ILE A 75 12.82 -0.58 -2.88
C ILE A 75 13.89 0.22 -3.59
N VAL A 76 13.89 1.54 -3.42
CA VAL A 76 14.87 2.45 -4.03
C VAL A 76 15.93 2.82 -3.01
N PHE A 77 17.19 2.66 -3.40
CA PHE A 77 18.37 3.00 -2.63
C PHE A 77 19.07 4.19 -3.27
N VAL A 78 19.38 5.20 -2.46
CA VAL A 78 20.14 6.38 -2.87
C VAL A 78 21.40 6.44 -2.01
N ALA A 79 22.55 6.59 -2.66
CA ALA A 79 23.82 6.68 -1.97
C ALA A 79 23.93 8.02 -1.22
N PRO A 80 24.43 8.01 0.04
CA PRO A 80 24.55 9.23 0.82
C PRO A 80 25.60 10.19 0.22
N HIS A 81 25.37 11.49 0.39
CA HIS A 81 26.28 12.57 -0.04
C HIS A 81 26.69 12.54 -1.51
N GLY A 82 25.84 12.01 -2.40
CA GLY A 82 26.17 11.87 -3.83
C GLY A 82 27.28 10.85 -4.10
N GLY A 83 27.57 9.96 -3.14
CA GLY A 83 28.50 8.86 -3.30
C GLY A 83 27.99 7.80 -4.29
N LYS A 84 28.79 6.75 -4.49
CA LYS A 84 28.41 5.64 -5.38
C LYS A 84 27.71 4.54 -4.58
N ILE A 85 26.55 4.09 -5.06
CA ILE A 85 25.83 2.94 -4.49
C ILE A 85 26.59 1.64 -4.72
N THR A 86 27.46 1.61 -5.74
CA THR A 86 28.35 0.48 -6.07
C THR A 86 29.60 0.41 -5.20
N ALA A 87 29.85 1.38 -4.33
CA ALA A 87 30.98 1.34 -3.39
C ALA A 87 30.83 0.13 -2.45
N PRO A 88 31.92 -0.57 -2.06
CA PRO A 88 31.84 -1.83 -1.31
C PRO A 88 31.00 -1.76 -0.03
N ALA A 89 31.12 -0.67 0.72
CA ALA A 89 30.35 -0.46 1.95
C ALA A 89 28.84 -0.31 1.68
N ASN A 90 28.47 0.52 0.68
CA ASN A 90 27.08 0.75 0.31
C ASN A 90 26.44 -0.50 -0.31
N ARG A 91 27.20 -1.19 -1.16
CA ARG A 91 26.78 -2.44 -1.78
C ARG A 91 26.46 -3.51 -0.75
N ALA A 92 27.31 -3.70 0.25
CA ALA A 92 27.08 -4.67 1.32
C ALA A 92 25.80 -4.37 2.12
N VAL A 93 25.52 -3.08 2.38
CA VAL A 93 24.28 -2.66 3.06
C VAL A 93 23.06 -2.99 2.19
N VAL A 94 23.10 -2.64 0.90
CA VAL A 94 22.01 -2.91 -0.03
C VAL A 94 21.76 -4.42 -0.17
N GLU A 95 22.81 -5.23 -0.32
CA GLU A 95 22.69 -6.69 -0.42
C GLU A 95 22.08 -7.28 0.85
N LYS A 96 22.53 -6.84 2.04
CA LYS A 96 21.95 -7.27 3.32
C LYS A 96 20.46 -6.95 3.42
N LEU A 97 20.06 -5.75 3.00
CA LEU A 97 18.65 -5.33 3.04
C LEU A 97 17.78 -6.11 2.07
N VAL A 98 18.31 -6.45 0.89
CA VAL A 98 17.61 -7.30 -0.08
C VAL A 98 17.42 -8.70 0.51
N THR A 99 18.42 -9.24 1.19
CA THR A 99 18.30 -10.53 1.90
C THR A 99 17.29 -10.46 3.03
N GLU A 100 17.32 -9.41 3.86
CA GLU A 100 16.34 -9.22 4.93
C GLU A 100 14.92 -9.08 4.36
N ALA A 101 14.74 -8.38 3.23
CA ALA A 101 13.46 -8.31 2.54
C ALA A 101 13.02 -9.66 1.97
N ALA A 102 13.96 -10.52 1.55
CA ALA A 102 13.67 -11.87 1.04
C ALA A 102 13.13 -12.82 2.12
N ASP A 103 13.49 -12.61 3.38
CA ASP A 103 13.08 -13.45 4.52
C ASP A 103 11.61 -13.21 4.96
N GLY A 104 10.87 -12.33 4.27
CA GLY A 104 9.47 -12.06 4.56
C GLY A 104 8.56 -13.26 4.25
N SER A 105 7.61 -13.55 5.15
CA SER A 105 6.78 -14.76 5.09
C SER A 105 5.83 -14.89 3.88
N GLN A 106 5.61 -13.82 3.12
CA GLN A 106 4.80 -13.83 1.89
C GLN A 106 5.65 -13.53 0.64
N VAL A 107 6.98 -13.50 0.76
CA VAL A 107 7.89 -13.11 -0.33
C VAL A 107 8.24 -14.32 -1.17
N ALA A 108 7.91 -14.28 -2.46
CA ALA A 108 8.26 -15.31 -3.43
C ALA A 108 9.71 -15.17 -3.91
N SER A 109 10.14 -13.92 -4.17
CA SER A 109 11.51 -13.62 -4.57
C SER A 109 11.90 -12.17 -4.29
N ALA A 110 13.17 -11.94 -4.03
CA ALA A 110 13.75 -10.60 -3.96
C ALA A 110 14.97 -10.54 -4.88
N VAL A 111 14.92 -9.65 -5.87
CA VAL A 111 16.01 -9.45 -6.83
C VAL A 111 16.71 -8.14 -6.52
N GLY A 112 17.98 -8.26 -6.15
CA GLY A 112 18.83 -7.11 -5.81
C GLY A 112 19.28 -6.30 -7.04
N PRO A 113 19.62 -5.02 -6.85
CA PRO A 113 19.93 -4.09 -7.95
C PRO A 113 21.14 -4.50 -8.77
N PHE A 114 22.15 -5.09 -8.15
CA PHE A 114 23.41 -5.42 -8.82
C PHE A 114 23.28 -6.64 -9.74
N THR A 115 22.43 -7.60 -9.36
CA THR A 115 22.11 -8.78 -10.19
C THR A 115 21.21 -8.38 -11.35
N ALA A 116 20.21 -7.53 -11.10
CA ALA A 116 19.28 -7.04 -12.12
C ALA A 116 19.87 -5.95 -13.04
N LYS A 117 21.09 -5.47 -12.77
CA LYS A 117 21.68 -4.28 -13.41
C LYS A 117 20.76 -3.05 -13.31
N ALA A 118 20.04 -2.95 -12.20
CA ALA A 118 19.08 -1.91 -11.87
C ALA A 118 19.76 -0.76 -11.11
N VAL A 119 20.84 -0.22 -11.70
CA VAL A 119 21.64 0.88 -11.17
C VAL A 119 21.60 2.03 -12.17
N SER A 120 21.43 3.26 -11.67
CA SER A 120 21.48 4.49 -12.46
C SER A 120 22.83 4.67 -13.14
N GLU A 121 22.86 5.40 -14.26
CA GLU A 121 24.07 5.63 -15.07
C GLU A 121 25.19 6.33 -14.27
N ASP A 122 24.79 7.25 -13.39
CA ASP A 122 25.68 7.97 -12.46
C ASP A 122 26.09 7.14 -11.23
N ALA A 123 25.59 5.91 -11.11
CA ALA A 123 25.78 4.99 -9.98
C ALA A 123 25.39 5.57 -8.60
N THR A 124 24.50 6.56 -8.54
CA THR A 124 24.04 7.15 -7.27
C THR A 124 22.78 6.47 -6.74
N THR A 125 21.97 5.92 -7.63
CA THR A 125 20.66 5.33 -7.31
C THR A 125 20.57 3.90 -7.82
N ALA A 126 19.93 3.03 -7.07
CA ALA A 126 19.64 1.66 -7.49
C ALA A 126 18.29 1.19 -6.94
N TYR A 127 17.69 0.16 -7.52
CA TYR A 127 16.44 -0.40 -6.99
C TYR A 127 16.45 -1.92 -6.93
N ALA A 128 15.84 -2.48 -5.88
CA ALA A 128 15.50 -3.89 -5.77
C ALA A 128 14.01 -4.10 -6.05
N THR A 129 13.69 -5.28 -6.58
CA THR A 129 12.30 -5.71 -6.77
C THR A 129 12.02 -6.88 -5.84
N VAL A 130 10.95 -6.78 -5.06
CA VAL A 130 10.43 -7.85 -4.20
C VAL A 130 9.09 -8.28 -4.76
N THR A 131 8.97 -9.56 -5.10
CA THR A 131 7.76 -10.18 -5.61
C THR A 131 7.17 -11.07 -4.52
N PHE A 132 5.89 -10.92 -4.26
CA PHE A 132 5.15 -11.66 -3.24
C PHE A 132 4.45 -12.88 -3.83
N GLU A 133 4.22 -13.91 -3.01
CA GLU A 133 3.45 -15.09 -3.37
C GLU A 133 1.95 -14.79 -3.52
N VAL A 134 1.50 -13.72 -2.87
CA VAL A 134 0.09 -13.32 -2.82
C VAL A 134 -0.16 -12.05 -3.64
N THR A 135 -1.41 -11.84 -4.05
CA THR A 135 -1.83 -10.62 -4.75
C THR A 135 -1.77 -9.41 -3.82
N ALA A 136 -1.84 -8.20 -4.39
CA ALA A 136 -1.79 -6.96 -3.60
C ALA A 136 -2.96 -6.85 -2.59
N HIS A 137 -4.11 -7.47 -2.90
CA HIS A 137 -5.28 -7.46 -2.04
C HIS A 137 -5.12 -8.37 -0.81
N ASP A 138 -4.30 -9.42 -0.93
CA ASP A 138 -4.07 -10.42 0.11
C ASP A 138 -2.79 -10.16 0.93
N LEU A 139 -2.12 -9.03 0.68
CA LEU A 139 -0.93 -8.62 1.44
C LEU A 139 -1.32 -8.25 2.87
N THR A 140 -0.76 -8.99 3.82
CA THR A 140 -0.97 -8.69 5.24
C THR A 140 -0.24 -7.41 5.67
N GLU A 141 -0.81 -6.72 6.66
CA GLU A 141 -0.15 -5.58 7.30
C GLU A 141 1.21 -5.96 7.92
N ALA A 142 1.38 -7.22 8.32
CA ALA A 142 2.66 -7.75 8.79
C ALA A 142 3.74 -7.71 7.69
N SER A 143 3.41 -8.11 6.46
CA SER A 143 4.34 -8.06 5.32
C SER A 143 4.69 -6.63 4.91
N LYS A 144 3.70 -5.73 4.91
CA LYS A 144 3.94 -4.29 4.70
C LYS A 144 4.86 -3.71 5.78
N SER A 145 4.59 -4.03 7.05
CA SER A 145 5.40 -3.59 8.20
C SER A 145 6.82 -4.15 8.16
N HIS A 146 7.00 -5.40 7.72
CA HIS A 146 8.31 -6.01 7.56
C HIS A 146 9.19 -5.25 6.56
N LEU A 147 8.64 -4.92 5.37
CA LEU A 147 9.36 -4.09 4.40
C LEU A 147 9.67 -2.70 4.94
N GLN A 148 8.74 -2.09 5.69
CA GLN A 148 8.97 -0.78 6.31
C GLN A 148 10.08 -0.83 7.37
N LYS A 149 10.16 -1.90 8.16
CA LYS A 149 11.24 -2.11 9.14
C LYS A 149 12.59 -2.34 8.47
N ALA A 150 12.63 -3.15 7.43
CA ALA A 150 13.83 -3.34 6.60
C ALA A 150 14.28 -2.00 5.98
N ARG A 151 13.35 -1.15 5.53
CA ARG A 151 13.69 0.22 5.10
C ARG A 151 14.21 1.08 6.26
N ALA A 152 13.55 1.06 7.41
CA ALA A 152 13.89 1.91 8.55
C ALA A 152 15.28 1.59 9.15
N SER A 153 15.74 0.34 9.06
CA SER A 153 17.09 -0.06 9.48
C SER A 153 18.21 0.58 8.64
N SER A 154 17.88 1.14 7.45
CA SER A 154 18.80 1.90 6.59
C SER A 154 18.89 3.41 6.90
N GLY A 155 18.13 3.89 7.89
CA GLY A 155 18.14 5.28 8.36
C GLY A 155 17.05 6.15 7.71
N PRO A 156 16.61 7.24 8.39
CA PRO A 156 15.55 8.10 7.88
C PRO A 156 16.01 8.79 6.60
N ALA A 157 15.31 8.51 5.50
CA ALA A 157 15.30 9.34 4.32
C ALA A 157 14.85 10.74 4.75
N SER A 158 15.81 11.61 5.03
CA SER A 158 15.56 12.98 5.43
C SER A 158 15.72 13.87 4.21
N ARG A 159 14.57 14.42 3.81
CA ARG A 159 14.30 15.52 2.86
C ARG A 159 14.39 15.21 1.38
#